data_AF-A0A259M7T8-F1
#
_entry.id   AF-A0A259M7T8-F1
#
_cell.length_a   1.000
_cell.length_b   1.000
_cell.length_c   1.000
_cell.angle_alpha   90.00
_cell.angle_beta   90.00
_cell.angle_gamma   90.00
#
_symmetry.space_group_name_H-M   'P 1'
#
loop_
_entity.id
_entity.type
_entity.pdbx_description
1 polymer ?
#
loop_
_entity_poly.entity_id
_entity_poly.type
_entity_poly.pdbx_seq_one_letter_code
_entity_poly.pdbx_strand_id
1 'polypeptide(L)'
;MSRYARQMQVPGVGAIGQARLTAAHVLIIGAGGLGCTVIPALAAAGVGRLTIMDPDQVEMSNLHRQTLYRAADIGEPKAVAAAARATALNPDGQATAIVDRLDPANAPGLIATADLVVDAADSFAVTYTLSDLCLAAGKPLVSASIIGRAGYAGGFCGAAPSYRAVFPDLPAQVDSCAGAGVLGPAVAALGAVQAQMALSVLVGLEPSPLGRIVTLDMASWRFGGFGFDDATEAPGFGFVAVAQIVANDTVIDLRPAGTVHSIQGAQMVSPGDLADWPIPAGRVMLCCSTGLRAWRGAQVLATAVTAQDAVGGCAVLPVPPAMVAAQIRAAGLLLAAKLGMLANAGIVVAVAEALPDVPFVLDPVLATSAGVSLLDAAGRAAMIVRLIPRAAVVTPNLPEAAILTGLAPGAGLDHTASVLFAMGTRAVLLKGGHAEGPEAIDWLLRPEAAPLRFANVRKPGSRRGTGCTLASAIAVHLARGHDLATACAQAKRYLAAWI
;
A
#
# COMPACT_ATOMS: atom_id res chain seq x y z
N MET A 1 -34.88 -29.93 23.16
CA MET A 1 -34.27 -28.60 23.38
C MET A 1 -33.75 -28.08 22.04
N SER A 2 -33.99 -26.81 21.71
CA SER A 2 -33.44 -26.18 20.50
C SER A 2 -31.90 -26.15 20.57
N ARG A 3 -31.21 -26.40 19.45
CA ARG A 3 -29.74 -26.31 19.31
C ARG A 3 -29.20 -24.96 19.82
N TYR A 4 -29.96 -23.90 19.63
CA TYR A 4 -29.55 -22.52 19.92
C TYR A 4 -30.01 -22.02 21.31
N ALA A 5 -30.52 -22.89 22.18
CA ALA A 5 -31.12 -22.49 23.45
C ALA A 5 -30.21 -21.61 24.32
N ARG A 6 -28.91 -21.94 24.39
CA ARG A 6 -27.92 -21.14 25.15
C ARG A 6 -27.60 -19.80 24.50
N GLN A 7 -27.53 -19.78 23.17
CA GLN A 7 -27.27 -18.55 22.40
C GLN A 7 -28.44 -17.56 22.54
N MET A 8 -29.68 -18.04 22.51
CA MET A 8 -30.87 -17.19 22.68
C MET A 8 -31.00 -16.59 24.09
N GLN A 9 -30.28 -17.11 25.09
CA GLN A 9 -30.24 -16.52 26.44
C GLN A 9 -29.32 -15.29 26.52
N VAL A 10 -28.45 -15.08 25.53
CA VAL A 10 -27.55 -13.93 25.49
C VAL A 10 -28.37 -12.64 25.26
N PRO A 11 -28.21 -11.61 26.12
CA PRO A 11 -28.88 -10.32 25.91
C PRO A 11 -28.62 -9.75 24.52
N GLY A 12 -29.65 -9.25 23.86
CA GLY A 12 -29.59 -8.72 22.50
C GLY A 12 -29.77 -9.77 21.39
N VAL A 13 -29.61 -11.07 21.67
CA VAL A 13 -29.89 -12.13 20.68
C VAL A 13 -31.35 -12.56 20.75
N GLY A 14 -31.76 -13.30 21.79
CA GLY A 14 -33.14 -13.78 21.92
C GLY A 14 -33.63 -14.61 20.73
N ALA A 15 -34.94 -14.85 20.68
CA ALA A 15 -35.56 -15.57 19.56
C ALA A 15 -35.52 -14.76 18.24
N ILE A 16 -35.60 -13.43 18.33
CA ILE A 16 -35.57 -12.52 17.17
C ILE A 16 -34.19 -12.54 16.50
N GLY A 17 -33.11 -12.42 17.28
CA GLY A 17 -31.75 -12.50 16.76
C GLY A 17 -31.45 -13.85 16.14
N GLN A 18 -31.93 -14.94 16.75
CA GLN A 18 -31.80 -16.26 16.14
C GLN A 18 -32.55 -16.37 14.81
N ALA A 19 -33.78 -15.83 14.73
CA ALA A 19 -34.54 -15.80 13.48
C ALA A 19 -33.84 -14.98 12.39
N ARG A 20 -33.19 -13.86 12.75
CA ARG A 20 -32.34 -13.08 11.83
C ARG A 20 -31.18 -13.92 11.30
N LEU A 21 -30.47 -14.65 12.16
CA LEU A 21 -29.40 -15.55 11.74
C LEU A 21 -29.93 -16.63 10.79
N THR A 22 -31.05 -17.28 11.11
CA THR A 22 -31.66 -18.30 10.27
C THR A 22 -32.11 -17.79 8.90
N ALA A 23 -32.48 -16.51 8.79
CA ALA A 23 -32.83 -15.89 7.52
C ALA A 23 -31.60 -15.40 6.72
N ALA A 24 -30.46 -15.20 7.39
CA ALA A 24 -29.30 -14.54 6.80
C ALA A 24 -28.52 -15.40 5.80
N HIS A 25 -27.96 -14.74 4.79
CA HIS A 25 -26.99 -15.27 3.84
C HIS A 25 -25.63 -14.58 3.99
N VAL A 26 -24.58 -15.37 4.24
CA VAL A 26 -23.20 -14.89 4.34
C VAL A 26 -22.36 -15.43 3.19
N LEU A 27 -21.71 -14.51 2.46
CA LEU A 27 -20.68 -14.83 1.48
C LEU A 27 -19.31 -14.81 2.18
N ILE A 28 -18.60 -15.93 2.18
CA ILE A 28 -17.29 -16.09 2.82
C ILE A 28 -16.25 -16.32 1.73
N ILE A 29 -15.29 -15.40 1.61
CA ILE A 29 -14.18 -15.52 0.68
C ILE A 29 -12.94 -15.97 1.45
N GLY A 30 -12.46 -17.17 1.14
CA GLY A 30 -11.35 -17.82 1.84
C GLY A 30 -11.82 -18.85 2.87
N ALA A 31 -11.42 -20.10 2.66
CA ALA A 31 -11.56 -21.24 3.56
C ALA A 31 -10.19 -21.66 4.13
N GLY A 32 -9.26 -20.70 4.22
CA GLY A 32 -7.94 -20.84 4.84
C GLY A 32 -7.97 -20.80 6.37
N GLY A 33 -6.91 -20.30 7.01
CA GLY A 33 -6.79 -20.33 8.48
C GLY A 33 -7.90 -19.55 9.22
N LEU A 34 -8.20 -18.33 8.77
CA LEU A 34 -9.29 -17.51 9.31
C LEU A 34 -10.65 -18.16 9.01
N GLY A 35 -10.88 -18.53 7.74
CA GLY A 35 -12.10 -19.20 7.29
C GLY A 35 -12.41 -20.49 8.04
N CYS A 36 -11.40 -21.29 8.37
CA CYS A 36 -11.53 -22.51 9.18
C CYS A 36 -12.06 -22.27 10.60
N THR A 37 -11.99 -21.03 11.09
CA THR A 37 -12.60 -20.62 12.37
C THR A 37 -13.97 -20.00 12.14
N VAL A 38 -14.09 -19.11 11.15
CA VAL A 38 -15.32 -18.38 10.84
C VAL A 38 -16.45 -19.31 10.39
N ILE A 39 -16.19 -20.18 9.42
CA ILE A 39 -17.20 -21.04 8.80
C ILE A 39 -17.93 -21.92 9.83
N PRO A 40 -17.24 -22.74 10.66
CA PRO A 40 -17.93 -23.55 11.65
C PRO A 40 -18.60 -22.71 12.74
N ALA A 41 -18.06 -21.54 13.10
CA ALA A 41 -18.68 -20.65 14.09
C ALA A 41 -20.03 -20.11 13.59
N LEU A 42 -20.09 -19.62 12.35
CA LEU A 42 -21.34 -19.12 11.75
C LEU A 42 -22.35 -20.24 11.50
N ALA A 43 -21.89 -21.40 11.01
CA ALA A 43 -22.74 -22.57 10.84
C ALA A 43 -23.36 -23.00 12.18
N ALA A 44 -22.55 -23.15 13.24
CA ALA A 44 -23.02 -23.54 14.57
C ALA A 44 -23.97 -22.51 15.20
N ALA A 45 -23.77 -21.21 14.92
CA ALA A 45 -24.65 -20.14 15.38
C ALA A 45 -26.01 -20.13 14.68
N GLY A 46 -26.20 -20.92 13.61
CA GLY A 46 -27.47 -21.06 12.91
C GLY A 46 -27.68 -20.01 11.82
N VAL A 47 -26.61 -19.53 11.19
CA VAL A 47 -26.71 -18.76 9.94
C VAL A 47 -27.35 -19.63 8.87
N GLY A 48 -28.44 -19.15 8.25
CA GLY A 48 -29.27 -19.94 7.36
C GLY A 48 -28.57 -20.38 6.09
N ARG A 49 -27.79 -19.48 5.46
CA ARG A 49 -27.08 -19.75 4.22
C ARG A 49 -25.64 -19.28 4.28
N LEU A 50 -24.71 -20.18 3.94
CA LEU A 50 -23.28 -19.89 3.78
C LEU A 50 -22.86 -20.21 2.35
N THR A 51 -22.32 -19.23 1.63
CA THR A 51 -21.64 -19.44 0.36
C THR A 51 -20.14 -19.30 0.60
N ILE A 52 -19.39 -20.38 0.42
CA ILE A 52 -17.96 -20.46 0.74
C ILE A 52 -17.20 -20.54 -0.58
N MET A 53 -16.34 -19.55 -0.83
CA MET A 53 -15.55 -19.45 -2.04
C MET A 53 -14.07 -19.56 -1.72
N ASP A 54 -13.40 -20.55 -2.30
CA ASP A 54 -11.95 -20.73 -2.15
C ASP A 54 -11.42 -21.52 -3.37
N PRO A 55 -10.38 -21.04 -4.06
CA PRO A 55 -9.85 -21.71 -5.25
C PRO A 55 -8.88 -22.85 -4.94
N ASP A 56 -8.39 -22.96 -3.70
CA ASP A 56 -7.29 -23.86 -3.37
C ASP A 56 -7.78 -25.25 -2.94
N GLN A 57 -6.84 -26.20 -2.94
CA GLN A 57 -7.01 -27.53 -2.35
C GLN A 57 -6.37 -27.60 -0.96
N VAL A 58 -6.81 -28.55 -0.15
CA VAL A 58 -6.21 -28.81 1.16
C VAL A 58 -4.81 -29.41 0.97
N GLU A 59 -3.83 -28.82 1.66
CA GLU A 59 -2.45 -29.30 1.67
C GLU A 59 -1.98 -29.71 3.07
N MET A 60 -0.99 -30.60 3.16
CA MET A 60 -0.38 -30.99 4.44
C MET A 60 0.18 -29.77 5.21
N SER A 61 0.78 -28.82 4.49
CA SER A 61 1.33 -27.56 5.02
C SER A 61 0.27 -26.67 5.68
N ASN A 62 -1.01 -26.93 5.46
CA ASN A 62 -2.12 -26.11 5.93
C ASN A 62 -2.65 -26.58 7.29
N LEU A 63 -2.51 -27.88 7.61
CA LEU A 63 -3.21 -28.54 8.73
C LEU A 63 -2.85 -27.98 10.11
N HIS A 64 -1.67 -27.36 10.28
CA HIS A 64 -1.27 -26.77 11.56
C HIS A 64 -2.11 -25.55 11.99
N ARG A 65 -2.84 -24.93 11.04
CA ARG A 65 -3.66 -23.73 11.28
C ARG A 65 -5.07 -23.81 10.69
N GLN A 66 -5.33 -24.77 9.81
CA GLN A 66 -6.63 -24.97 9.16
C GLN A 66 -7.34 -26.18 9.79
N THR A 67 -7.78 -26.02 11.03
CA THR A 67 -8.29 -27.11 11.89
C THR A 67 -9.65 -27.67 11.46
N LEU A 68 -10.27 -27.09 10.42
CA LEU A 68 -11.48 -27.64 9.79
C LEU A 68 -11.17 -28.94 9.01
N TYR A 69 -9.94 -29.07 8.50
CA TYR A 69 -9.51 -30.20 7.66
C TYR A 69 -8.76 -31.27 8.44
N ARG A 70 -8.65 -32.45 7.84
CA ARG A 70 -7.89 -33.61 8.33
C ARG A 70 -6.90 -34.07 7.27
N ALA A 71 -5.97 -34.94 7.66
CA ALA A 71 -5.02 -35.54 6.70
C ALA A 71 -5.73 -36.30 5.56
N ALA A 72 -6.92 -36.85 5.83
CA ALA A 72 -7.73 -37.52 4.82
C ALA A 72 -8.35 -36.57 3.78
N ASP A 73 -8.40 -35.26 4.06
CA ASP A 73 -8.98 -34.26 3.15
C ASP A 73 -7.91 -33.68 2.19
N ILE A 74 -6.65 -34.11 2.26
CA ILE A 74 -5.57 -33.57 1.40
C ILE A 74 -5.89 -33.83 -0.08
N GLY A 75 -5.79 -32.78 -0.90
CA GLY A 75 -6.14 -32.79 -2.32
C GLY A 75 -7.60 -32.42 -2.61
N GLU A 76 -8.47 -32.42 -1.61
CA GLU A 76 -9.85 -31.96 -1.79
C GLU A 76 -9.91 -30.43 -1.94
N PRO A 77 -10.80 -29.88 -2.78
CA PRO A 77 -11.06 -28.45 -2.83
C PRO A 77 -11.52 -27.92 -1.46
N LYS A 78 -10.85 -26.88 -0.94
CA LYS A 78 -11.12 -26.33 0.39
C LYS A 78 -12.57 -25.90 0.56
N ALA A 79 -13.13 -25.21 -0.44
CA ALA A 79 -14.51 -24.75 -0.41
C ALA A 79 -15.51 -25.93 -0.25
N VAL A 80 -15.27 -27.02 -0.97
CA VAL A 80 -16.13 -28.23 -0.94
C VAL A 80 -16.03 -28.91 0.43
N ALA A 81 -14.80 -29.15 0.90
CA ALA A 81 -14.57 -29.74 2.22
C ALA A 81 -15.20 -28.87 3.32
N ALA A 82 -14.99 -27.56 3.27
CA ALA A 82 -15.53 -26.63 4.27
C ALA A 82 -17.07 -26.60 4.28
N ALA A 83 -17.72 -26.57 3.10
CA ALA A 83 -19.18 -26.63 3.01
C ALA A 83 -19.72 -27.96 3.56
N ALA A 84 -19.09 -29.09 3.25
CA ALA A 84 -19.48 -30.39 3.79
C ALA A 84 -19.38 -30.43 5.32
N ARG A 85 -18.30 -29.87 5.91
CA ARG A 85 -18.13 -29.78 7.37
C ARG A 85 -19.15 -28.84 8.01
N ALA A 86 -19.47 -27.70 7.39
CA ALA A 86 -20.49 -26.77 7.87
C ALA A 86 -21.88 -27.43 7.91
N THR A 87 -22.27 -28.10 6.82
CA THR A 87 -23.54 -28.84 6.73
C THR A 87 -23.61 -29.98 7.76
N ALA A 88 -22.52 -30.73 7.95
CA ALA A 88 -22.47 -31.80 8.95
C ALA A 88 -22.58 -31.26 10.38
N LEU A 89 -22.01 -30.07 10.66
CA LEU A 89 -22.07 -29.41 11.96
C LEU A 89 -23.49 -28.90 12.27
N ASN A 90 -24.16 -28.33 11.26
CA ASN A 90 -25.52 -27.84 11.40
C ASN A 90 -26.38 -28.14 10.15
N PRO A 91 -27.13 -29.25 10.16
CA PRO A 91 -27.99 -29.66 9.04
C PRO A 91 -29.22 -28.76 8.82
N ASP A 92 -29.54 -27.86 9.75
CA ASP A 92 -30.69 -26.96 9.65
C ASP A 92 -30.41 -25.78 8.69
N GLY A 93 -29.15 -25.53 8.36
CA GLY A 93 -28.70 -24.49 7.43
C GLY A 93 -28.21 -25.07 6.10
N GLN A 94 -27.90 -24.19 5.15
CA GLN A 94 -27.38 -24.53 3.83
C GLN A 94 -25.96 -23.99 3.65
N ALA A 95 -24.99 -24.85 3.38
CA ALA A 95 -23.65 -24.43 2.94
C ALA A 95 -23.41 -24.82 1.48
N THR A 96 -22.94 -23.89 0.66
CA THR A 96 -22.63 -24.09 -0.77
C THR A 96 -21.20 -23.71 -1.05
N ALA A 97 -20.51 -24.52 -1.85
CA ALA A 97 -19.12 -24.31 -2.23
C ALA A 97 -19.01 -23.69 -3.62
N ILE A 98 -18.11 -22.73 -3.78
CA ILE A 98 -17.67 -22.20 -5.08
C ILE A 98 -16.15 -22.41 -5.16
N VAL A 99 -15.70 -23.31 -6.02
CA VAL A 99 -14.28 -23.57 -6.26
C VAL A 99 -13.80 -22.65 -7.39
N ASP A 100 -13.62 -21.38 -7.06
CA ASP A 100 -13.16 -20.36 -7.99
C ASP A 100 -12.47 -19.22 -7.23
N ARG A 101 -11.73 -18.38 -7.96
CA ARG A 101 -11.11 -17.17 -7.42
C ARG A 101 -12.09 -16.00 -7.51
N LEU A 102 -12.24 -15.23 -6.43
CA LEU A 102 -13.00 -13.99 -6.50
C LEU A 102 -12.27 -12.97 -7.38
N ASP A 103 -13.01 -12.36 -8.30
CA ASP A 103 -12.53 -11.27 -9.14
C ASP A 103 -13.62 -10.19 -9.34
N PRO A 104 -13.29 -9.03 -9.93
CA PRO A 104 -14.26 -7.97 -10.20
C PRO A 104 -15.40 -8.33 -11.17
N ALA A 105 -15.32 -9.44 -11.90
CA ALA A 105 -16.36 -9.87 -12.82
C ALA A 105 -17.41 -10.75 -12.12
N ASN A 106 -16.99 -11.66 -11.23
CA ASN A 106 -17.91 -12.55 -10.51
C ASN A 106 -18.43 -11.98 -9.18
N ALA A 107 -17.68 -11.08 -8.54
CA ALA A 107 -18.02 -10.53 -7.23
C ALA A 107 -19.37 -9.78 -7.16
N PRO A 108 -19.77 -8.93 -8.13
CA PRO A 108 -21.00 -8.14 -8.02
C PRO A 108 -22.26 -9.00 -7.81
N GLY A 109 -22.37 -10.11 -8.57
CA GLY A 109 -23.52 -11.01 -8.45
C GLY A 109 -23.58 -11.72 -7.10
N LEU A 110 -22.42 -12.14 -6.58
CA LEU A 110 -22.33 -12.80 -5.28
C LEU A 110 -22.68 -11.82 -4.14
N ILE A 111 -22.09 -10.63 -4.15
CA ILE A 111 -22.29 -9.57 -3.14
C ILE A 111 -23.76 -9.13 -3.09
N ALA A 112 -24.42 -8.96 -4.24
CA ALA A 112 -25.81 -8.52 -4.30
C ALA A 112 -26.76 -9.44 -3.50
N THR A 113 -26.49 -10.75 -3.52
CA THR A 113 -27.32 -11.76 -2.85
C THR A 113 -26.99 -12.00 -1.38
N ALA A 114 -25.87 -11.47 -0.88
CA ALA A 114 -25.44 -11.65 0.50
C ALA A 114 -26.00 -10.55 1.41
N ASP A 115 -26.31 -10.90 2.65
CA ASP A 115 -26.63 -9.94 3.71
C ASP A 115 -25.36 -9.40 4.37
N LEU A 116 -24.30 -10.22 4.38
CA LEU A 116 -22.98 -9.89 4.89
C LEU A 116 -21.90 -10.59 4.07
N VAL A 117 -20.79 -9.88 3.80
CA VAL A 117 -19.60 -10.44 3.19
C VAL A 117 -18.49 -10.57 4.24
N VAL A 118 -17.81 -11.72 4.25
CA VAL A 118 -16.65 -11.96 5.11
C VAL A 118 -15.42 -12.20 4.24
N ASP A 119 -14.43 -11.33 4.40
CA ASP A 119 -13.11 -11.46 3.78
C ASP A 119 -12.16 -12.19 4.73
N ALA A 120 -11.98 -13.49 4.49
CA ALA A 120 -11.04 -14.36 5.18
C ALA A 120 -9.92 -14.85 4.23
N ALA A 121 -9.72 -14.14 3.11
CA ALA A 121 -8.71 -14.45 2.11
C ALA A 121 -7.36 -13.86 2.52
N ASP A 122 -6.28 -14.41 1.96
CA ASP A 122 -4.90 -13.90 2.13
C ASP A 122 -4.44 -13.08 0.91
N SER A 123 -5.38 -12.40 0.25
CA SER A 123 -5.16 -11.69 -1.00
C SER A 123 -5.66 -10.26 -0.93
N PHE A 124 -4.75 -9.29 -1.04
CA PHE A 124 -5.13 -7.88 -1.12
C PHE A 124 -6.02 -7.58 -2.33
N ALA A 125 -5.81 -8.24 -3.47
CA ALA A 125 -6.67 -8.06 -4.63
C ALA A 125 -8.13 -8.39 -4.30
N VAL A 126 -8.37 -9.42 -3.49
CA VAL A 126 -9.68 -9.78 -2.98
C VAL A 126 -10.19 -8.72 -2.01
N THR A 127 -9.41 -8.38 -0.98
CA THR A 127 -9.80 -7.40 0.05
C THR A 127 -10.23 -6.06 -0.55
N TYR A 128 -9.45 -5.51 -1.48
CA TYR A 128 -9.77 -4.21 -2.10
C TYR A 128 -10.91 -4.32 -3.11
N THR A 129 -11.03 -5.43 -3.86
CA THR A 129 -12.21 -5.67 -4.71
C THR A 129 -13.50 -5.73 -3.87
N LEU A 130 -13.46 -6.43 -2.73
CA LEU A 130 -14.58 -6.51 -1.80
C LEU A 130 -14.88 -5.16 -1.16
N SER A 131 -13.87 -4.39 -0.75
CA SER A 131 -14.02 -3.04 -0.23
C SER A 131 -14.84 -2.16 -1.17
N ASP A 132 -14.41 -2.08 -2.44
CA ASP A 132 -14.98 -1.18 -3.43
C ASP A 132 -16.41 -1.59 -3.79
N LEU A 133 -16.63 -2.89 -4.02
CA LEU A 133 -17.93 -3.40 -4.45
C LEU A 133 -18.95 -3.47 -3.30
N CYS A 134 -18.52 -3.78 -2.07
CA CYS A 134 -19.42 -3.78 -0.92
C CYS A 134 -19.84 -2.35 -0.55
N LEU A 135 -18.91 -1.37 -0.64
CA LEU A 135 -19.27 0.04 -0.45
C LEU A 135 -20.30 0.48 -1.50
N ALA A 136 -20.02 0.21 -2.78
CA ALA A 136 -20.92 0.58 -3.88
C ALA A 136 -22.31 -0.08 -3.78
N ALA A 137 -22.37 -1.32 -3.26
CA ALA A 137 -23.62 -2.06 -3.08
C ALA A 137 -24.32 -1.79 -1.73
N GLY A 138 -23.73 -0.99 -0.85
CA GLY A 138 -24.24 -0.78 0.52
C GLY A 138 -24.28 -2.05 1.36
N LYS A 139 -23.38 -3.01 1.10
CA LYS A 139 -23.31 -4.29 1.81
C LYS A 139 -22.26 -4.22 2.92
N PRO A 140 -22.53 -4.75 4.13
CA PRO A 140 -21.52 -4.80 5.17
C PRO A 140 -20.43 -5.82 4.82
N LEU A 141 -19.20 -5.48 5.20
CA LEU A 141 -18.00 -6.28 4.99
C LEU A 141 -17.26 -6.46 6.32
N VAL A 142 -16.94 -7.70 6.68
CA VAL A 142 -16.04 -7.98 7.81
C VAL A 142 -14.76 -8.59 7.29
N SER A 143 -13.64 -7.88 7.42
CA SER A 143 -12.32 -8.30 6.94
C SER A 143 -11.35 -8.48 8.10
N ALA A 144 -10.44 -9.45 7.98
CA ALA A 144 -9.39 -9.66 8.96
C ALA A 144 -8.07 -10.07 8.29
N SER A 145 -6.96 -9.71 8.91
CA SER A 145 -5.62 -10.03 8.42
C SER A 145 -4.68 -10.32 9.59
N ILE A 146 -3.80 -11.32 9.43
CA ILE A 146 -2.84 -11.73 10.46
C ILE A 146 -1.53 -12.22 9.84
N ILE A 147 -0.41 -11.84 10.46
CA ILE A 147 0.93 -12.32 10.13
C ILE A 147 1.67 -12.64 11.45
N GLY A 148 2.38 -13.76 11.50
CA GLY A 148 3.10 -14.19 12.69
C GLY A 148 2.18 -14.40 13.90
N ARG A 149 2.11 -13.38 14.76
CA ARG A 149 1.34 -13.33 16.02
C ARG A 149 0.49 -12.07 16.19
N ALA A 150 0.41 -11.23 15.16
CA ALA A 150 -0.29 -9.96 15.25
C ALA A 150 -1.17 -9.73 14.02
N GLY A 151 -2.33 -9.12 14.24
CA GLY A 151 -3.31 -8.88 13.21
C GLY A 151 -4.47 -8.00 13.67
N TYR A 152 -5.44 -7.83 12.79
CA TYR A 152 -6.63 -7.03 13.05
C TYR A 152 -7.87 -7.63 12.39
N ALA A 153 -9.04 -7.33 12.94
CA ALA A 153 -10.34 -7.58 12.33
C ALA A 153 -11.13 -6.26 12.34
N GLY A 154 -11.85 -5.98 11.26
CA GLY A 154 -12.60 -4.73 11.09
C GLY A 154 -13.95 -4.95 10.42
N GLY A 155 -14.91 -4.09 10.76
CA GLY A 155 -16.22 -4.00 10.11
C GLY A 155 -16.29 -2.76 9.24
N PHE A 156 -16.53 -2.94 7.95
CA PHE A 156 -16.45 -1.92 6.90
C PHE A 156 -17.73 -1.90 6.06
N CYS A 157 -17.89 -0.85 5.25
CA CYS A 157 -18.98 -0.71 4.28
C CYS A 157 -20.39 -0.76 4.93
N GLY A 158 -21.43 -0.82 4.09
CA GLY A 158 -22.82 -0.70 4.56
C GLY A 158 -23.08 0.72 5.08
N ALA A 159 -23.20 0.86 6.39
CA ALA A 159 -23.35 2.17 7.05
C ALA A 159 -22.02 2.80 7.49
N ALA A 160 -20.89 2.10 7.31
CA ALA A 160 -19.56 2.56 7.70
C ALA A 160 -18.67 2.80 6.47
N PRO A 161 -17.56 3.56 6.62
CA PRO A 161 -16.56 3.70 5.56
C PRO A 161 -15.96 2.37 5.13
N SER A 162 -15.41 2.35 3.92
CA SER A 162 -14.80 1.16 3.32
C SER A 162 -13.45 0.82 3.95
N TYR A 163 -12.91 -0.34 3.58
CA TYR A 163 -11.56 -0.71 3.98
C TYR A 163 -10.52 0.31 3.47
N ARG A 164 -10.75 0.94 2.31
CA ARG A 164 -9.85 1.99 1.77
C ARG A 164 -9.79 3.24 2.62
N ALA A 165 -10.87 3.59 3.31
CA ALA A 165 -10.89 4.76 4.20
C ALA A 165 -9.87 4.63 5.34
N VAL A 166 -9.53 3.39 5.73
CA VAL A 166 -8.50 3.11 6.74
C VAL A 166 -7.15 2.75 6.11
N PHE A 167 -7.17 1.94 5.06
CA PHE A 167 -5.99 1.45 4.36
C PHE A 167 -6.07 1.87 2.89
N PRO A 168 -5.69 3.12 2.56
CA PRO A 168 -5.83 3.65 1.20
C PRO A 168 -4.88 2.98 0.20
N ASP A 169 -3.71 2.53 0.68
CA ASP A 169 -2.61 1.98 -0.12
C ASP A 169 -2.24 0.55 0.29
N LEU A 170 -1.77 -0.23 -0.69
CA LEU A 170 -1.16 -1.53 -0.41
C LEU A 170 0.13 -1.38 0.41
N PRO A 171 0.38 -2.26 1.40
CA PRO A 171 1.56 -2.19 2.23
C PRO A 171 2.89 -2.33 1.45
N ALA A 172 3.93 -1.64 1.93
CA ALA A 172 5.26 -1.57 1.32
C ALA A 172 6.06 -2.89 1.39
N GLN A 173 5.67 -3.82 2.24
CA GLN A 173 6.16 -5.21 2.25
C GLN A 173 4.97 -6.15 2.39
N VAL A 174 5.00 -7.25 1.64
CA VAL A 174 4.05 -8.34 1.78
C VAL A 174 4.87 -9.56 2.16
N ASP A 175 4.92 -9.85 3.44
CA ASP A 175 5.10 -11.22 3.83
C ASP A 175 3.70 -11.84 3.83
N SER A 176 3.45 -12.79 2.91
CA SER A 176 2.26 -13.62 3.06
C SER A 176 2.41 -14.47 4.32
N CYS A 177 1.31 -15.00 4.86
CA CYS A 177 1.38 -16.04 5.90
C CYS A 177 2.33 -17.19 5.52
N ALA A 178 2.47 -17.47 4.21
CA ALA A 178 3.39 -18.48 3.69
C ALA A 178 4.87 -18.04 3.72
N GLY A 179 5.15 -16.74 3.59
CA GLY A 179 6.51 -16.16 3.60
C GLY A 179 7.04 -15.81 4.99
N ALA A 180 6.23 -15.18 5.86
CA ALA A 180 6.62 -14.84 7.24
C ALA A 180 6.27 -15.92 8.27
N GLY A 181 5.40 -16.87 7.92
CA GLY A 181 4.83 -17.82 8.86
C GLY A 181 3.72 -17.21 9.73
N VAL A 182 2.93 -18.07 10.35
CA VAL A 182 1.86 -17.67 11.27
C VAL A 182 1.58 -18.76 12.31
N LEU A 183 1.25 -18.38 13.55
CA LEU A 183 0.85 -19.33 14.58
C LEU A 183 -0.64 -19.67 14.48
N GLY A 184 -0.96 -20.98 14.41
CA GLY A 184 -2.34 -21.47 14.32
C GLY A 184 -3.30 -20.89 15.37
N PRO A 185 -2.95 -20.88 16.68
CA PRO A 185 -3.79 -20.27 17.70
C PRO A 185 -4.03 -18.77 17.50
N ALA A 186 -3.05 -18.05 16.96
CA ALA A 186 -3.18 -16.63 16.68
C ALA A 186 -4.21 -16.39 15.56
N VAL A 187 -4.16 -17.22 14.51
CA VAL A 187 -5.16 -17.18 13.43
C VAL A 187 -6.55 -17.53 13.96
N ALA A 188 -6.67 -18.56 14.79
CA ALA A 188 -7.94 -18.96 15.38
C ALA A 188 -8.52 -17.88 16.30
N ALA A 189 -7.70 -17.23 17.13
CA ALA A 189 -8.14 -16.14 17.99
C ALA A 189 -8.72 -14.97 17.15
N LEU A 190 -8.02 -14.58 16.08
CA LEU A 190 -8.51 -13.49 15.23
C LEU A 190 -9.72 -13.92 14.38
N GLY A 191 -9.77 -15.16 13.89
CA GLY A 191 -10.93 -15.71 13.20
C GLY A 191 -12.18 -15.78 14.08
N ALA A 192 -12.01 -16.02 15.39
CA ALA A 192 -13.11 -15.97 16.35
C ALA A 192 -13.62 -14.52 16.55
N VAL A 193 -12.72 -13.54 16.62
CA VAL A 193 -13.11 -12.12 16.62
C VAL A 193 -13.87 -11.76 15.34
N GLN A 194 -13.37 -12.20 14.18
CA GLN A 194 -14.02 -11.99 12.89
C GLN A 194 -15.44 -12.58 12.85
N ALA A 195 -15.62 -13.82 13.31
CA ALA A 195 -16.91 -14.48 13.39
C ALA A 195 -17.87 -13.75 14.36
N GLN A 196 -17.36 -13.29 15.49
CA GLN A 196 -18.15 -12.53 16.47
C GLN A 196 -18.63 -11.19 15.89
N MET A 197 -17.77 -10.48 15.14
CA MET A 197 -18.16 -9.26 14.44
C MET A 197 -19.28 -9.55 13.42
N ALA A 198 -19.12 -10.61 12.62
CA ALA A 198 -20.13 -11.02 11.65
C ALA A 198 -21.50 -11.31 12.30
N LEU A 199 -21.54 -12.09 13.39
CA LEU A 199 -22.77 -12.35 14.14
C LEU A 199 -23.39 -11.08 14.72
N SER A 200 -22.56 -10.17 15.22
CA SER A 200 -23.03 -8.91 15.80
C SER A 200 -23.71 -8.03 14.74
N VAL A 201 -23.16 -7.98 13.52
CA VAL A 201 -23.81 -7.29 12.38
C VAL A 201 -25.15 -7.94 12.02
N LEU A 202 -25.18 -9.27 11.84
CA LEU A 202 -26.38 -9.99 11.39
C LEU A 202 -27.53 -9.92 12.42
N VAL A 203 -27.19 -10.01 13.71
CA VAL A 203 -28.17 -9.90 14.80
C VAL A 203 -28.59 -8.45 15.02
N GLY A 204 -27.74 -7.47 14.67
CA GLY A 204 -27.94 -6.06 14.99
C GLY A 204 -27.68 -5.77 16.47
N LEU A 205 -26.57 -6.29 17.01
CA LEU A 205 -26.13 -6.01 18.37
C LEU A 205 -25.50 -4.62 18.46
N GLU A 206 -25.75 -3.93 19.59
CA GLU A 206 -25.13 -2.65 19.90
C GLU A 206 -24.07 -2.80 21.01
N PRO A 207 -22.90 -2.15 20.89
CA PRO A 207 -22.48 -1.31 19.76
C PRO A 207 -22.19 -2.13 18.49
N SER A 208 -22.57 -1.58 17.33
CA SER A 208 -22.23 -2.18 16.03
C SER A 208 -20.70 -2.29 15.83
N PRO A 209 -20.20 -3.40 15.26
CA PRO A 209 -18.78 -3.55 14.91
C PRO A 209 -18.41 -2.87 13.58
N LEU A 210 -19.39 -2.38 12.81
CA LEU A 210 -19.10 -1.57 11.61
C LEU A 210 -18.49 -0.23 12.04
N GLY A 211 -17.51 0.26 11.28
CA GLY A 211 -16.74 1.46 11.63
C GLY A 211 -15.71 1.23 12.73
N ARG A 212 -15.41 -0.04 13.08
CA ARG A 212 -14.46 -0.40 14.14
C ARG A 212 -13.39 -1.35 13.62
N ILE A 213 -12.17 -1.14 14.11
CA ILE A 213 -11.07 -2.10 14.02
C ILE A 213 -10.70 -2.57 15.40
N VAL A 214 -10.47 -3.87 15.54
CA VAL A 214 -9.88 -4.51 16.72
C VAL A 214 -8.54 -5.08 16.31
N THR A 215 -7.50 -4.80 17.11
CA THR A 215 -6.15 -5.32 16.91
C THR A 215 -5.78 -6.29 18.01
N LEU A 216 -5.17 -7.41 17.63
CA LEU A 216 -4.59 -8.39 18.54
C LEU A 216 -3.10 -8.49 18.25
N ASP A 217 -2.26 -8.06 19.19
CA ASP A 217 -0.83 -8.33 19.17
C ASP A 217 -0.53 -9.35 20.27
N MET A 218 -0.49 -10.62 19.89
CA MET A 218 -0.15 -11.69 20.82
C MET A 218 1.37 -11.80 21.02
N ALA A 219 2.21 -11.08 20.28
CA ALA A 219 3.65 -10.99 20.58
C ALA A 219 3.90 -10.18 21.86
N SER A 220 3.19 -9.05 22.01
CA SER A 220 3.28 -8.19 23.19
C SER A 220 2.08 -8.28 24.15
N TRP A 221 1.12 -9.16 23.87
CA TRP A 221 -0.13 -9.34 24.62
C TRP A 221 -0.98 -8.07 24.70
N ARG A 222 -1.04 -7.31 23.60
CA ARG A 222 -1.82 -6.07 23.51
C ARG A 222 -3.11 -6.30 22.73
N PHE A 223 -4.20 -5.87 23.35
CA PHE A 223 -5.50 -5.72 22.73
C PHE A 223 -5.72 -4.23 22.48
N GLY A 224 -6.15 -3.89 21.27
CA GLY A 224 -6.35 -2.51 20.86
C GLY A 224 -7.39 -2.39 19.76
N GLY A 225 -7.45 -1.22 19.15
CA GLY A 225 -8.45 -0.91 18.14
C GLY A 225 -8.78 0.57 18.13
N PHE A 226 -9.54 0.99 17.11
CA PHE A 226 -10.05 2.35 16.99
C PHE A 226 -11.34 2.35 16.17
N GLY A 227 -12.13 3.42 16.33
CA GLY A 227 -13.26 3.72 15.47
C GLY A 227 -12.85 4.62 14.32
N PHE A 228 -13.54 4.48 13.18
CA PHE A 228 -13.28 5.24 11.96
C PHE A 228 -14.57 5.66 11.26
N ASP A 229 -15.66 5.84 12.01
CA ASP A 229 -16.98 6.23 11.49
C ASP A 229 -16.93 7.52 10.64
N ASP A 230 -16.05 8.46 11.00
CA ASP A 230 -15.86 9.75 10.31
C ASP A 230 -14.74 9.73 9.24
N ALA A 231 -14.17 8.57 8.92
CA ALA A 231 -13.09 8.48 7.94
C ALA A 231 -13.58 8.81 6.53
N THR A 232 -12.78 9.57 5.78
CA THR A 232 -13.07 9.93 4.39
C THR A 232 -12.63 8.80 3.45
N GLU A 233 -13.45 8.50 2.45
CA GLU A 233 -13.09 7.53 1.41
C GLU A 233 -11.86 8.01 0.62
N ALA A 234 -10.93 7.08 0.37
CA ALA A 234 -9.74 7.34 -0.41
C ALA A 234 -9.90 6.84 -1.86
N PRO A 235 -9.66 7.69 -2.87
CA PRO A 235 -9.62 7.22 -4.27
C PRO A 235 -8.41 6.30 -4.47
N GLY A 236 -8.57 5.27 -5.29
CA GLY A 236 -7.49 4.34 -5.61
C GLY A 236 -7.74 3.60 -6.92
N PHE A 237 -6.71 2.91 -7.43
CA PHE A 237 -6.86 2.06 -8.60
C PHE A 237 -7.80 0.87 -8.28
N GLY A 238 -8.68 0.52 -9.21
CA GLY A 238 -9.48 -0.69 -9.11
C GLY A 238 -8.70 -1.91 -9.61
N PHE A 239 -9.05 -3.09 -9.11
CA PHE A 239 -8.64 -4.34 -9.75
C PHE A 239 -9.55 -4.61 -10.96
N VAL A 240 -9.03 -5.30 -11.97
CA VAL A 240 -9.77 -5.65 -13.20
C VAL A 240 -9.65 -7.14 -13.44
N ALA A 241 -10.76 -7.80 -13.74
CA ALA A 241 -10.77 -9.21 -14.09
C ALA A 241 -10.21 -9.42 -15.50
N VAL A 242 -9.59 -10.58 -15.76
CA VAL A 242 -9.06 -10.89 -17.10
C VAL A 242 -10.16 -10.85 -18.17
N ALA A 243 -11.38 -11.29 -17.83
CA ALA A 243 -12.54 -11.26 -18.73
C ALA A 243 -13.03 -9.84 -19.07
N GLN A 244 -12.60 -8.82 -18.33
CA GLN A 244 -12.96 -7.41 -18.56
C GLN A 244 -11.93 -6.67 -19.42
N ILE A 245 -10.85 -7.34 -19.83
CA ILE A 245 -9.84 -6.79 -20.73
C ILE A 245 -10.42 -6.76 -22.15
N VAL A 246 -10.44 -5.58 -22.76
CA VAL A 246 -10.94 -5.38 -24.13
C VAL A 246 -9.80 -5.12 -25.11
N ALA A 247 -10.07 -5.20 -26.43
CA ALA A 247 -9.04 -5.09 -27.47
C ALA A 247 -8.25 -3.76 -27.47
N ASN A 248 -8.82 -2.68 -26.92
CA ASN A 248 -8.15 -1.38 -26.80
C ASN A 248 -7.40 -1.21 -25.46
N ASP A 249 -7.48 -2.17 -24.54
CA ASP A 249 -6.69 -2.15 -23.31
C ASP A 249 -5.25 -2.56 -23.64
N THR A 250 -4.29 -1.83 -23.09
CA THR A 250 -2.90 -2.28 -23.12
C THR A 250 -2.53 -2.97 -21.82
N VAL A 251 -2.15 -4.24 -21.91
CA VAL A 251 -1.77 -5.04 -20.75
C VAL A 251 -0.26 -5.13 -20.65
N ILE A 252 0.28 -4.76 -19.50
CA ILE A 252 1.71 -4.82 -19.18
C ILE A 252 1.92 -5.84 -18.06
N ASP A 253 2.74 -6.84 -18.34
CA ASP A 253 3.10 -7.89 -17.39
C ASP A 253 4.45 -7.59 -16.74
N LEU A 254 4.40 -7.34 -15.43
CA LEU A 254 5.54 -6.99 -14.59
C LEU A 254 6.21 -8.22 -13.95
N ARG A 255 5.93 -9.43 -14.45
CA ARG A 255 6.57 -10.68 -13.99
C ARG A 255 7.94 -10.88 -14.66
N PRO A 256 8.88 -11.57 -14.00
CA PRO A 256 10.15 -11.93 -14.60
C PRO A 256 9.98 -12.75 -15.89
N ALA A 257 10.90 -12.58 -16.84
CA ALA A 257 10.94 -13.37 -18.07
C ALA A 257 10.98 -14.87 -17.75
N GLY A 258 10.19 -15.67 -18.48
CA GLY A 258 10.07 -17.12 -18.27
C GLY A 258 9.01 -17.54 -17.24
N THR A 259 8.23 -16.61 -16.68
CA THR A 259 7.06 -16.95 -15.85
C THR A 259 5.91 -17.43 -16.75
N VAL A 260 5.02 -18.30 -16.26
CA VAL A 260 3.82 -18.69 -17.02
C VAL A 260 2.89 -17.48 -17.17
N HIS A 261 2.67 -17.05 -18.41
CA HIS A 261 1.81 -15.92 -18.75
C HIS A 261 0.39 -16.40 -19.08
N SER A 262 -0.59 -15.82 -18.42
CA SER A 262 -2.01 -16.21 -18.53
C SER A 262 -2.85 -15.25 -19.37
N ILE A 263 -2.33 -14.07 -19.73
CA ILE A 263 -3.08 -13.04 -20.46
C ILE A 263 -2.52 -12.92 -21.87
N GLN A 264 -3.33 -13.27 -22.87
CA GLN A 264 -2.96 -13.18 -24.28
C GLN A 264 -2.76 -11.72 -24.69
N GLY A 265 -1.68 -11.42 -25.41
CA GLY A 265 -1.37 -10.07 -25.87
C GLY A 265 -0.72 -9.15 -24.82
N ALA A 266 -0.42 -9.66 -23.61
CA ALA A 266 0.30 -8.89 -22.60
C ALA A 266 1.75 -8.64 -23.01
N GLN A 267 2.19 -7.38 -22.88
CA GLN A 267 3.56 -6.98 -23.13
C GLN A 267 4.40 -7.20 -21.89
N MET A 268 5.47 -7.98 -22.00
CA MET A 268 6.39 -8.21 -20.89
C MET A 268 7.28 -6.99 -20.71
N VAL A 269 7.19 -6.36 -19.54
CA VAL A 269 7.99 -5.19 -19.20
C VAL A 269 8.46 -5.39 -17.78
N SER A 270 9.78 -5.41 -17.54
CA SER A 270 10.24 -5.49 -16.17
C SER A 270 9.82 -4.23 -15.40
N PRO A 271 9.65 -4.28 -14.07
CA PRO A 271 9.37 -3.07 -13.29
C PRO A 271 10.36 -1.93 -13.52
N GLY A 272 11.62 -2.24 -13.88
CA GLY A 272 12.63 -1.24 -14.22
C GLY A 272 12.44 -0.65 -15.62
N ASP A 273 12.03 -1.46 -16.60
CA ASP A 273 11.82 -1.02 -17.99
C ASP A 273 10.48 -0.30 -18.17
N LEU A 274 9.57 -0.38 -17.19
CA LEU A 274 8.27 0.31 -17.21
C LEU A 274 8.43 1.83 -17.31
N ALA A 275 9.51 2.37 -16.75
CA ALA A 275 9.83 3.79 -16.81
C ALA A 275 10.06 4.30 -18.25
N ASP A 276 10.47 3.40 -19.14
CA ASP A 276 10.91 3.71 -20.50
C ASP A 276 9.91 3.23 -21.56
N TRP A 277 8.81 2.61 -21.11
CA TRP A 277 7.86 1.95 -21.99
C TRP A 277 6.87 2.96 -22.62
N PRO A 278 6.64 2.91 -23.94
CA PRO A 278 5.84 3.92 -24.64
C PRO A 278 4.37 3.86 -24.21
N ILE A 279 3.86 4.98 -23.69
CA ILE A 279 2.49 5.07 -23.16
C ILE A 279 1.48 5.05 -24.32
N PRO A 280 0.62 4.02 -24.41
CA PRO A 280 -0.35 3.86 -25.47
C PRO A 280 -1.54 4.79 -25.23
N ALA A 281 -2.29 5.08 -26.29
CA ALA A 281 -3.60 5.70 -26.13
C ALA A 281 -4.57 4.66 -25.51
N GLY A 282 -5.25 5.02 -24.42
CA GLY A 282 -6.30 4.19 -23.81
C GLY A 282 -6.00 3.76 -22.37
N ARG A 283 -6.71 2.71 -21.93
CA ARG A 283 -6.58 2.11 -20.59
C ARG A 283 -5.33 1.23 -20.53
N VAL A 284 -4.51 1.42 -19.50
CA VAL A 284 -3.32 0.59 -19.23
C VAL A 284 -3.60 -0.29 -18.01
N MET A 285 -3.39 -1.59 -18.18
CA MET A 285 -3.56 -2.61 -17.16
C MET A 285 -2.19 -3.12 -16.75
N LEU A 286 -1.81 -2.94 -15.49
CA LEU A 286 -0.61 -3.53 -14.94
C LEU A 286 -0.97 -4.87 -14.30
N CYS A 287 -0.25 -5.94 -14.64
CA CYS A 287 -0.44 -7.24 -14.01
C CYS A 287 0.86 -7.76 -13.38
N CYS A 288 0.72 -8.46 -12.26
CA CYS A 288 1.79 -9.23 -11.64
C CYS A 288 1.19 -10.40 -10.86
N SER A 289 2.02 -11.23 -10.23
CA SER A 289 1.55 -12.44 -9.52
C SER A 289 0.54 -12.15 -8.40
N THR A 290 0.68 -11.03 -7.68
CA THR A 290 -0.15 -10.69 -6.50
C THR A 290 -0.92 -9.37 -6.62
N GLY A 291 -0.84 -8.69 -7.76
CA GLY A 291 -1.31 -7.30 -7.93
C GLY A 291 -0.46 -6.20 -7.27
N LEU A 292 0.47 -6.54 -6.37
CA LEU A 292 1.26 -5.57 -5.62
C LEU A 292 2.28 -4.80 -6.47
N ARG A 293 3.03 -5.49 -7.35
CA ARG A 293 3.98 -4.81 -8.24
C ARG A 293 3.26 -3.92 -9.24
N ALA A 294 2.10 -4.37 -9.72
CA ALA A 294 1.21 -3.59 -10.57
C ALA A 294 0.75 -2.31 -9.86
N TRP A 295 0.26 -2.42 -8.62
CA TRP A 295 -0.12 -1.26 -7.81
C TRP A 295 1.01 -0.24 -7.65
N ARG A 296 2.22 -0.71 -7.34
CA ARG A 296 3.39 0.18 -7.16
C ARG A 296 3.87 0.81 -8.45
N GLY A 297 3.86 0.06 -9.55
CA GLY A 297 4.18 0.57 -10.88
C GLY A 297 3.29 1.75 -11.27
N ALA A 298 2.05 1.77 -10.77
CA ALA A 298 1.13 2.89 -10.97
C ALA A 298 1.43 4.15 -10.13
N GLN A 299 2.33 4.09 -9.13
CA GLN A 299 2.60 5.18 -8.17
C GLN A 299 3.99 5.85 -8.30
N VAL A 300 4.88 5.40 -9.19
CA VAL A 300 6.18 6.07 -9.47
C VAL A 300 6.02 7.00 -10.66
N LEU A 301 6.26 8.30 -10.46
CA LEU A 301 6.11 9.30 -11.51
C LEU A 301 7.46 9.55 -12.21
N ALA A 302 7.57 9.18 -13.48
CA ALA A 302 8.77 9.39 -14.28
C ALA A 302 8.80 10.81 -14.86
N THR A 303 9.90 11.53 -14.64
CA THR A 303 10.17 12.86 -15.20
C THR A 303 11.14 12.78 -16.38
N ALA A 304 12.07 11.83 -16.37
CA ALA A 304 12.96 11.53 -17.47
C ALA A 304 13.56 10.12 -17.32
N VAL A 305 13.96 9.54 -18.43
CA VAL A 305 14.74 8.32 -18.54
C VAL A 305 16.21 8.69 -18.71
N THR A 306 17.13 8.03 -18.01
CA THR A 306 18.58 8.24 -18.19
C THR A 306 19.31 6.94 -18.47
N ALA A 307 20.09 6.89 -19.55
CA ALA A 307 21.02 5.79 -19.82
C ALA A 307 22.44 6.23 -19.47
N GLN A 308 23.02 5.65 -18.41
CA GLN A 308 24.35 5.99 -17.91
C GLN A 308 25.32 4.82 -18.01
N ASP A 309 26.53 5.06 -18.50
CA ASP A 309 27.59 4.06 -18.51
C ASP A 309 28.53 4.19 -17.30
N ALA A 310 29.48 3.25 -17.16
CA ALA A 310 30.44 3.25 -16.06
C ALA A 310 31.55 4.31 -16.20
N VAL A 311 31.69 4.94 -17.37
CA VAL A 311 32.76 5.89 -17.71
C VAL A 311 32.28 7.35 -17.75
N GLY A 312 30.99 7.59 -17.50
CA GLY A 312 30.42 8.92 -17.31
C GLY A 312 29.52 9.42 -18.44
N GLY A 313 29.28 8.61 -19.48
CA GLY A 313 28.27 8.89 -20.50
C GLY A 313 26.87 8.88 -19.90
N CYS A 314 26.03 9.85 -20.29
CA CYS A 314 24.63 9.93 -19.86
C CYS A 314 23.75 10.46 -21.00
N ALA A 315 22.86 9.62 -21.52
CA ALA A 315 21.74 10.06 -22.36
C ALA A 315 20.53 10.34 -21.49
N VAL A 316 19.76 11.37 -21.83
CA VAL A 316 18.54 11.75 -21.11
C VAL A 316 17.38 11.86 -22.10
N LEU A 317 16.29 11.15 -21.84
CA LEU A 317 15.03 11.28 -22.56
C LEU A 317 13.96 11.84 -21.62
N PRO A 318 13.59 13.13 -21.74
CA PRO A 318 12.58 13.75 -20.90
C PRO A 318 11.17 13.20 -21.19
N VAL A 319 10.38 12.98 -20.13
CA VAL A 319 8.94 12.67 -20.27
C VAL A 319 8.19 13.95 -20.67
N PRO A 320 7.20 13.91 -21.58
CA PRO A 320 6.41 15.08 -21.94
C PRO A 320 5.78 15.77 -20.70
N PRO A 321 5.85 17.12 -20.58
CA PRO A 321 5.34 17.83 -19.41
C PRO A 321 3.87 17.54 -19.07
N ALA A 322 3.02 17.42 -20.08
CA ALA A 322 1.61 17.08 -19.90
C ALA A 322 1.42 15.70 -19.24
N MET A 323 2.29 14.74 -19.54
CA MET A 323 2.29 13.42 -18.93
C MET A 323 2.78 13.47 -17.48
N VAL A 324 3.81 14.27 -17.17
CA VAL A 324 4.25 14.50 -15.78
C VAL A 324 3.12 15.10 -14.94
N ALA A 325 2.38 16.08 -15.48
CA ALA A 325 1.24 16.67 -14.78
C ALA A 325 0.08 15.67 -14.59
N ALA A 326 -0.17 14.81 -15.59
CA ALA A 326 -1.20 13.77 -15.51
C ALA A 326 -0.85 12.71 -14.45
N GLN A 327 0.41 12.29 -14.40
CA GLN A 327 0.95 11.39 -13.38
C GLN A 327 0.71 11.95 -11.97
N ILE A 328 1.04 13.21 -11.71
CA ILE A 328 0.83 13.85 -10.39
C ILE A 328 -0.65 13.87 -10.00
N ARG A 329 -1.54 14.22 -10.94
CA ARG A 329 -2.99 14.21 -10.68
C ARG A 329 -3.52 12.80 -10.41
N ALA A 330 -2.98 11.78 -11.07
CA ALA A 330 -3.38 10.39 -10.89
C ALA A 330 -2.89 9.79 -9.56
N ALA A 331 -1.84 10.35 -8.94
CA ALA A 331 -1.31 9.89 -7.66
C ALA A 331 -2.29 10.07 -6.48
N GLY A 332 -3.34 10.88 -6.63
CA GLY A 332 -4.39 11.03 -5.61
C GLY A 332 -3.92 11.79 -4.36
N LEU A 333 -4.21 11.24 -3.17
CA LEU A 333 -3.86 11.87 -1.90
C LEU A 333 -2.33 11.85 -1.71
N LEU A 334 -1.74 13.03 -1.65
CA LEU A 334 -0.31 13.21 -1.40
C LEU A 334 -0.12 13.83 -0.02
N LEU A 335 0.66 13.20 0.86
CA LEU A 335 0.98 13.74 2.19
C LEU A 335 2.31 14.50 2.23
N ALA A 336 3.26 14.08 1.40
CA ALA A 336 4.50 14.79 1.12
C ALA A 336 5.07 14.31 -0.21
N ALA A 337 6.00 15.06 -0.80
CA ALA A 337 6.68 14.67 -2.04
C ALA A 337 8.20 14.74 -1.95
N LYS A 338 8.88 13.95 -2.78
CA LYS A 338 10.30 14.11 -3.09
C LYS A 338 10.43 14.42 -4.57
N LEU A 339 10.97 15.58 -4.90
CA LEU A 339 11.30 15.97 -6.27
C LEU A 339 12.78 15.66 -6.52
N GLY A 340 13.07 15.00 -7.65
CA GLY A 340 14.43 14.67 -8.10
C GLY A 340 14.78 15.40 -9.39
N MET A 341 15.48 14.70 -10.30
CA MET A 341 15.80 15.20 -11.63
C MET A 341 14.55 15.63 -12.41
N LEU A 342 14.54 16.85 -12.95
CA LEU A 342 13.41 17.40 -13.71
C LEU A 342 13.71 17.64 -15.20
N ALA A 343 14.94 17.36 -15.67
CA ALA A 343 15.38 17.40 -17.07
C ALA A 343 15.31 18.75 -17.81
N ASN A 344 14.17 19.45 -17.83
CA ASN A 344 13.98 20.71 -18.55
C ASN A 344 12.91 21.62 -17.90
N ALA A 345 12.79 22.85 -18.41
CA ALA A 345 11.83 23.85 -17.94
C ALA A 345 10.36 23.42 -18.01
N GLY A 346 9.96 22.69 -19.07
CA GLY A 346 8.59 22.26 -19.24
C GLY A 346 8.13 21.34 -18.12
N ILE A 347 8.96 20.36 -17.75
CA ILE A 347 8.69 19.45 -16.64
C ILE A 347 8.65 20.20 -15.31
N VAL A 348 9.57 21.14 -15.08
CA VAL A 348 9.58 21.96 -13.87
C VAL A 348 8.26 22.72 -13.70
N VAL A 349 7.76 23.33 -14.79
CA VAL A 349 6.48 24.04 -14.79
C VAL A 349 5.32 23.06 -14.54
N ALA A 350 5.30 21.92 -15.22
CA ALA A 350 4.26 20.90 -15.03
C ALA A 350 4.20 20.38 -13.59
N VAL A 351 5.35 20.12 -12.96
CA VAL A 351 5.41 19.72 -11.55
C VAL A 351 4.91 20.85 -10.67
N ALA A 352 5.37 22.09 -10.89
CA ALA A 352 4.96 23.22 -10.07
C ALA A 352 3.44 23.47 -10.14
N GLU A 353 2.81 23.30 -11.30
CA GLU A 353 1.38 23.53 -11.48
C GLU A 353 0.52 22.36 -10.97
N ALA A 354 0.99 21.12 -11.11
CA ALA A 354 0.21 19.94 -10.73
C ALA A 354 0.40 19.51 -9.28
N LEU A 355 1.52 19.84 -8.64
CA LEU A 355 1.81 19.43 -7.26
C LEU A 355 0.88 20.15 -6.27
N PRO A 356 0.09 19.42 -5.47
CA PRO A 356 -0.79 20.01 -4.45
C PRO A 356 0.01 20.70 -3.35
N ASP A 357 -0.66 21.48 -2.50
CA ASP A 357 -0.04 22.20 -1.39
C ASP A 357 0.32 21.24 -0.24
N VAL A 358 1.44 20.54 -0.42
CA VAL A 358 1.97 19.54 0.51
C VAL A 358 3.45 19.82 0.77
N PRO A 359 4.00 19.45 1.94
CA PRO A 359 5.43 19.58 2.17
C PRO A 359 6.20 18.71 1.17
N PHE A 360 7.22 19.28 0.52
CA PHE A 360 8.09 18.50 -0.36
C PHE A 360 9.56 18.80 -0.18
N VAL A 361 10.36 17.77 -0.42
CA VAL A 361 11.82 17.81 -0.46
C VAL A 361 12.24 18.03 -1.90
N LEU A 362 12.98 19.10 -2.17
CA LEU A 362 13.59 19.33 -3.49
C LEU A 362 15.04 18.83 -3.46
N ASP A 363 15.29 17.72 -4.14
CA ASP A 363 16.63 17.19 -4.41
C ASP A 363 17.00 17.58 -5.85
N PRO A 364 17.86 18.58 -6.06
CA PRO A 364 18.01 19.24 -7.36
C PRO A 364 18.48 18.30 -8.49
N VAL A 365 19.34 17.31 -8.18
CA VAL A 365 19.91 16.33 -9.12
C VAL A 365 20.34 17.01 -10.44
N LEU A 366 21.22 18.00 -10.33
CA LEU A 366 21.55 18.90 -11.46
C LEU A 366 22.54 18.30 -12.45
N ALA A 367 23.36 17.37 -12.00
CA ALA A 367 24.38 16.72 -12.81
C ALA A 367 24.66 15.29 -12.32
N THR A 368 25.19 14.44 -13.19
CA THR A 368 25.73 13.14 -12.81
C THR A 368 27.02 13.32 -11.99
N SER A 369 27.48 12.26 -11.31
CA SER A 369 28.80 12.26 -10.64
C SER A 369 29.97 12.48 -11.60
N ALA A 370 29.77 12.28 -12.91
CA ALA A 370 30.74 12.58 -13.96
C ALA A 370 30.62 14.01 -14.53
N GLY A 371 29.71 14.83 -13.99
CA GLY A 371 29.53 16.23 -14.38
C GLY A 371 28.60 16.46 -15.57
N VAL A 372 27.92 15.44 -16.08
CA VAL A 372 26.95 15.61 -17.19
C VAL A 372 25.71 16.31 -16.67
N SER A 373 25.34 17.45 -17.28
CA SER A 373 24.16 18.25 -16.90
C SER A 373 22.87 17.45 -17.09
N LEU A 374 22.07 17.35 -16.02
CA LEU A 374 20.78 16.68 -15.98
C LEU A 374 19.59 17.67 -15.95
N LEU A 375 19.86 18.97 -15.85
CA LEU A 375 18.86 20.04 -15.96
C LEU A 375 19.43 21.20 -16.75
N ASP A 376 18.75 21.59 -17.83
CA ASP A 376 19.15 22.72 -18.66
C ASP A 376 19.05 24.08 -17.93
N ALA A 377 19.65 25.13 -18.51
CA ALA A 377 19.67 26.46 -17.88
C ALA A 377 18.28 27.05 -17.68
N ALA A 378 17.37 26.84 -18.64
CA ALA A 378 15.99 27.28 -18.56
C ALA A 378 15.24 26.56 -17.41
N GLY A 379 15.47 25.26 -17.25
CA GLY A 379 14.91 24.44 -16.19
C GLY A 379 15.44 24.82 -14.82
N ARG A 380 16.71 25.15 -14.70
CA ARG A 380 17.28 25.71 -13.45
C ARG A 380 16.61 27.03 -13.08
N ALA A 381 16.47 27.95 -14.03
CA ALA A 381 15.79 29.23 -13.79
C ALA A 381 14.32 29.01 -13.37
N ALA A 382 13.61 28.10 -14.05
CA ALA A 382 12.24 27.74 -13.68
C ALA A 382 12.16 27.12 -12.28
N MET A 383 13.12 26.26 -11.90
CA MET A 383 13.15 25.60 -10.58
C MET A 383 13.32 26.63 -9.47
N ILE A 384 14.25 27.57 -9.66
CA ILE A 384 14.52 28.66 -8.72
C ILE A 384 13.26 29.51 -8.48
N VAL A 385 12.52 29.83 -9.54
CA VAL A 385 11.36 30.71 -9.43
C VAL A 385 10.11 29.96 -8.94
N ARG A 386 9.89 28.71 -9.37
CA ARG A 386 8.60 28.01 -9.21
C ARG A 386 8.58 26.97 -8.10
N LEU A 387 9.72 26.36 -7.77
CA LEU A 387 9.79 25.23 -6.83
C LEU A 387 10.55 25.57 -5.55
N ILE A 388 11.73 26.21 -5.63
CA ILE A 388 12.55 26.52 -4.45
C ILE A 388 11.77 27.27 -3.35
N PRO A 389 10.95 28.29 -3.65
CA PRO A 389 10.22 29.04 -2.61
C PRO A 389 9.13 28.23 -1.88
N ARG A 390 8.67 27.14 -2.50
CA ARG A 390 7.62 26.27 -1.97
C ARG A 390 8.17 25.06 -1.23
N ALA A 391 9.42 24.68 -1.49
CA ALA A 391 10.03 23.50 -0.90
C ALA A 391 10.08 23.63 0.63
N ALA A 392 9.72 22.55 1.33
CA ALA A 392 9.91 22.45 2.77
C ALA A 392 11.41 22.45 3.11
N VAL A 393 12.20 21.80 2.25
CA VAL A 393 13.67 21.83 2.30
C VAL A 393 14.25 21.56 0.92
N VAL A 394 15.29 22.31 0.55
CA VAL A 394 16.14 22.01 -0.61
C VAL A 394 17.38 21.27 -0.12
N THR A 395 17.75 20.18 -0.79
CA THR A 395 18.81 19.27 -0.32
C THR A 395 20.00 19.24 -1.27
N PRO A 396 20.66 20.36 -1.63
CA PRO A 396 21.77 20.31 -2.56
C PRO A 396 23.00 19.63 -1.92
N ASN A 397 23.75 18.88 -2.71
CA ASN A 397 25.15 18.59 -2.38
C ASN A 397 26.03 19.84 -2.64
N LEU A 398 27.30 19.81 -2.23
CA LEU A 398 28.21 20.95 -2.39
C LEU A 398 28.37 21.41 -3.86
N PRO A 399 28.63 20.52 -4.84
CA PRO A 399 28.60 20.89 -6.26
C PRO A 399 27.28 21.52 -6.73
N GLU A 400 26.14 20.94 -6.35
CA GLU A 400 24.81 21.44 -6.71
C GLU A 400 24.56 22.83 -6.11
N ALA A 401 25.00 23.06 -4.86
CA ALA A 401 24.89 24.36 -4.21
C ALA A 401 25.72 25.42 -4.95
N ALA A 402 26.93 25.09 -5.39
CA ALA A 402 27.74 26.00 -6.22
C ALA A 402 27.05 26.33 -7.55
N ILE A 403 26.46 25.32 -8.22
CA ILE A 403 25.72 25.53 -9.49
C ILE A 403 24.47 26.41 -9.28
N LEU A 404 23.73 26.20 -8.20
CA LEU A 404 22.53 26.99 -7.91
C LEU A 404 22.88 28.45 -7.55
N THR A 405 23.90 28.64 -6.73
CA THR A 405 24.27 29.95 -6.18
C THR A 405 25.20 30.75 -7.08
N GLY A 406 25.90 30.11 -8.01
CA GLY A 406 26.98 30.72 -8.79
C GLY A 406 28.24 31.01 -7.96
N LEU A 407 28.30 30.57 -6.70
CA LEU A 407 29.46 30.74 -5.84
C LEU A 407 30.58 29.76 -6.21
N ALA A 408 31.82 30.15 -5.91
CA ALA A 408 32.97 29.26 -6.05
C ALA A 408 32.81 28.02 -5.15
N PRO A 409 33.25 26.83 -5.60
CA PRO A 409 33.31 25.64 -4.74
C PRO A 409 34.09 25.93 -3.45
N GLY A 410 33.50 25.60 -2.30
CA GLY A 410 34.13 25.84 -0.99
C GLY A 410 33.79 27.19 -0.35
N ALA A 411 32.84 27.95 -0.90
CA ALA A 411 32.26 29.10 -0.19
C ALA A 411 31.76 28.68 1.21
N GLY A 412 31.95 29.56 2.20
CA GLY A 412 31.56 29.30 3.58
C GLY A 412 30.08 28.93 3.72
N LEU A 413 29.76 28.10 4.72
CA LEU A 413 28.41 27.59 4.98
C LEU A 413 27.39 28.73 5.05
N ASP A 414 27.70 29.79 5.80
CA ASP A 414 26.80 30.93 6.01
C ASP A 414 26.57 31.74 4.73
N HIS A 415 27.61 31.94 3.92
CA HIS A 415 27.50 32.67 2.66
C HIS A 415 26.66 31.88 1.64
N THR A 416 26.90 30.58 1.55
CA THR A 416 26.10 29.67 0.70
C THR A 416 24.64 29.66 1.14
N ALA A 417 24.39 29.58 2.45
CA ALA A 417 23.04 29.62 3.02
C ALA A 417 22.34 30.93 2.67
N SER A 418 23.03 32.07 2.86
CA SER A 418 22.48 33.40 2.59
C SER A 418 22.02 33.55 1.13
N VAL A 419 22.80 33.06 0.16
CA VAL A 419 22.43 33.13 -1.25
C VAL A 419 21.27 32.19 -1.57
N LEU A 420 21.24 30.99 -0.99
CA LEU A 420 20.10 30.07 -1.16
C LEU A 420 18.82 30.62 -0.52
N PHE A 421 18.90 31.29 0.63
CA PHE A 421 17.76 31.97 1.26
C PHE A 421 17.27 33.16 0.44
N ALA A 422 18.16 33.90 -0.23
CA ALA A 422 17.77 34.97 -1.15
C ALA A 422 16.94 34.45 -2.35
N MET A 423 17.02 33.15 -2.68
CA MET A 423 16.16 32.50 -3.68
C MET A 423 14.78 32.11 -3.14
N GLY A 424 14.48 32.40 -1.86
CA GLY A 424 13.19 32.17 -1.23
C GLY A 424 13.02 30.80 -0.56
N THR A 425 14.06 29.96 -0.48
CA THR A 425 13.95 28.67 0.19
C THR A 425 13.62 28.82 1.68
N ARG A 426 12.78 27.92 2.22
CA ARG A 426 12.40 27.90 3.64
C ARG A 426 13.46 27.24 4.52
N ALA A 427 14.19 26.28 3.95
CA ALA A 427 15.27 25.57 4.62
C ALA A 427 16.22 24.92 3.60
N VAL A 428 17.46 24.71 4.01
CA VAL A 428 18.47 24.01 3.20
C VAL A 428 19.08 22.89 4.04
N LEU A 429 19.13 21.68 3.50
CA LEU A 429 19.99 20.62 4.03
C LEU A 429 21.18 20.46 3.09
N LEU A 430 22.30 21.09 3.43
CA LEU A 430 23.51 21.01 2.64
C LEU A 430 24.19 19.65 2.89
N LYS A 431 24.23 18.81 1.85
CA LYS A 431 24.70 17.42 1.95
C LYS A 431 26.22 17.34 1.79
N GLY A 432 26.93 16.88 2.82
CA GLY A 432 28.40 16.79 2.84
C GLY A 432 28.95 15.42 2.41
N GLY A 433 28.13 14.54 1.82
CA GLY A 433 28.58 13.23 1.36
C GLY A 433 29.77 13.25 0.39
N HIS A 434 29.99 14.36 -0.32
CA HIS A 434 31.11 14.56 -1.27
C HIS A 434 32.37 15.19 -0.63
N ALA A 435 32.30 15.62 0.63
CA ALA A 435 33.45 16.18 1.33
C ALA A 435 34.43 15.07 1.78
N GLU A 436 35.70 15.41 1.94
CA GLU A 436 36.72 14.50 2.50
C GLU A 436 36.61 14.41 4.03
N GLY A 437 37.11 13.31 4.60
CA GLY A 437 37.23 13.12 6.05
C GLY A 437 36.47 11.92 6.63
N PRO A 438 36.67 11.63 7.92
CA PRO A 438 36.16 10.42 8.59
C PRO A 438 34.66 10.42 8.82
N GLU A 439 34.00 11.58 8.70
CA GLU A 439 32.55 11.73 8.87
C GLU A 439 31.89 12.26 7.58
N ALA A 440 30.64 11.86 7.37
CA ALA A 440 29.75 12.48 6.41
C ALA A 440 28.78 13.41 7.15
N ILE A 441 28.99 14.72 7.02
CA ILE A 441 28.25 15.74 7.77
C ILE A 441 27.22 16.41 6.87
N ASP A 442 25.97 16.44 7.30
CA ASP A 442 24.93 17.25 6.65
C ASP A 442 24.50 18.39 7.59
N TRP A 443 24.28 19.56 7.02
CA TRP A 443 23.92 20.77 7.75
C TRP A 443 22.52 21.21 7.39
N LEU A 444 21.61 21.23 8.38
CA LEU A 444 20.29 21.82 8.22
C LEU A 444 20.34 23.29 8.64
N LEU A 445 20.03 24.14 7.69
CA LEU A 445 20.08 25.59 7.76
C LEU A 445 18.66 26.12 7.62
N ARG A 446 18.26 27.02 8.52
CA ARG A 446 16.94 27.67 8.52
C ARG A 446 17.14 29.16 8.80
N PRO A 447 16.29 30.04 8.25
CA PRO A 447 16.34 31.47 8.59
C PRO A 447 16.24 31.66 10.11
N GLU A 448 17.09 32.53 10.66
CA GLU A 448 17.04 32.97 12.07
C GLU A 448 17.18 31.85 13.11
N ALA A 449 17.65 30.65 12.72
CA ALA A 449 17.91 29.54 13.64
C ALA A 449 19.36 29.05 13.54
N ALA A 450 19.88 28.53 14.64
CA ALA A 450 21.21 27.94 14.67
C ALA A 450 21.30 26.73 13.69
N PRO A 451 22.41 26.59 12.93
CA PRO A 451 22.67 25.42 12.11
C PRO A 451 22.61 24.13 12.90
N LEU A 452 21.90 23.13 12.37
CA LEU A 452 21.85 21.79 12.97
C LEU A 452 22.79 20.85 12.21
N ARG A 453 23.67 20.18 12.95
CA ARG A 453 24.69 19.27 12.43
C ARG A 453 24.23 17.82 12.56
N PHE A 454 24.27 17.08 11.46
CA PHE A 454 24.01 15.64 11.45
C PHE A 454 25.22 14.89 10.88
N ALA A 455 25.91 14.11 11.72
CA ALA A 455 27.14 13.40 11.33
C ALA A 455 26.99 11.89 11.52
N ASN A 456 27.58 11.14 10.58
CA ASN A 456 27.78 9.69 10.67
C ASN A 456 29.21 9.36 10.26
N VAL A 457 29.73 8.23 10.76
CA VAL A 457 31.01 7.66 10.30
C VAL A 457 30.91 7.34 8.81
N ARG A 458 31.91 7.76 8.04
CA ARG A 458 32.03 7.44 6.62
C ARG A 458 32.42 5.97 6.47
N LYS A 459 31.59 5.18 5.80
CA LYS A 459 31.90 3.79 5.47
C LYS A 459 32.70 3.72 4.16
N PRO A 460 33.69 2.80 4.03
CA PRO A 460 34.46 2.64 2.81
C PRO A 460 33.58 2.12 1.66
N GLY A 461 33.72 2.72 0.48
CA GLY A 461 32.98 2.37 -0.74
C GLY A 461 32.20 3.54 -1.34
N SER A 462 31.98 3.51 -2.66
CA SER A 462 31.12 4.46 -3.37
C SER A 462 29.77 3.82 -3.65
N ARG A 463 28.72 4.27 -2.95
CA ARG A 463 27.35 3.85 -3.21
C ARG A 463 26.59 4.99 -3.86
N ARG A 464 26.18 4.81 -5.12
CA ARG A 464 25.34 5.78 -5.84
C ARG A 464 23.97 5.89 -5.16
N GLY A 465 23.39 7.09 -5.19
CA GLY A 465 22.04 7.34 -4.70
C GLY A 465 21.90 7.63 -3.21
N THR A 466 22.98 7.69 -2.43
CA THR A 466 22.92 8.05 -0.99
C THR A 466 22.21 9.38 -0.73
N GLY A 467 22.45 10.38 -1.57
CA GLY A 467 21.76 11.68 -1.52
C GLY A 467 20.26 11.59 -1.83
N CYS A 468 19.89 10.81 -2.85
CA CYS A 468 18.49 10.57 -3.21
C CYS A 468 17.76 9.81 -2.09
N THR A 469 18.40 8.78 -1.52
CA THR A 469 17.88 7.99 -0.40
C THR A 469 17.62 8.86 0.82
N LEU A 470 18.55 9.78 1.15
CA LEU A 470 18.36 10.73 2.24
C LEU A 470 17.15 11.64 2.00
N ALA A 471 17.03 12.22 0.80
CA ALA A 471 15.91 13.10 0.45
C ALA A 471 14.56 12.36 0.51
N SER A 472 14.50 11.12 0.02
CA SER A 472 13.31 10.28 0.10
C SER A 472 12.94 9.97 1.55
N ALA A 473 13.91 9.63 2.41
CA ALA A 473 13.65 9.37 3.82
C ALA A 473 13.13 10.62 4.57
N ILE A 474 13.60 11.82 4.21
CA ILE A 474 13.06 13.07 4.76
C ILE A 474 11.59 13.25 4.36
N ALA A 475 11.26 13.06 3.08
CA ALA A 475 9.88 13.19 2.61
C ALA A 475 8.94 12.21 3.32
N VAL A 476 9.38 10.97 3.57
CA VAL A 476 8.62 9.98 4.36
C VAL A 476 8.35 10.46 5.78
N HIS A 477 9.33 11.09 6.45
CA HIS A 477 9.12 11.60 7.80
C HIS A 477 8.23 12.85 7.84
N LEU A 478 8.30 13.72 6.82
CA LEU A 478 7.37 14.84 6.68
C LEU A 478 5.93 14.34 6.48
N ALA A 479 5.72 13.30 5.66
CA ALA A 479 4.41 12.68 5.48
C ALA A 479 3.83 12.10 6.78
N ARG A 480 4.68 11.72 7.75
CA ARG A 480 4.28 11.24 9.08
C ARG A 480 4.01 12.37 10.08
N GLY A 481 4.06 13.63 9.65
CA GLY A 481 3.83 14.80 10.50
C GLY A 481 5.01 15.16 11.41
N HIS A 482 6.20 14.60 11.18
CA HIS A 482 7.39 15.03 11.93
C HIS A 482 7.81 16.44 11.50
N ASP A 483 8.33 17.23 12.44
CA ASP A 483 8.99 18.49 12.11
C ASP A 483 10.26 18.24 11.26
N LEU A 484 10.74 19.29 10.56
CA LEU A 484 11.85 19.16 9.63
C LEU A 484 13.17 18.71 10.29
N ALA A 485 13.47 19.17 11.50
CA ALA A 485 14.69 18.79 12.19
C ALA A 485 14.66 17.31 12.58
N THR A 486 13.52 16.86 13.11
CA THR A 486 13.27 15.44 13.41
C THR A 486 13.32 14.59 12.14
N ALA A 487 12.71 15.05 11.04
CA ALA A 487 12.74 14.36 9.75
C ALA A 487 14.18 14.17 9.23
N CYS A 488 15.00 15.23 9.23
CA CYS A 488 16.41 15.15 8.83
C CYS A 488 17.22 14.21 9.74
N ALA A 489 17.04 14.29 11.06
CA ALA A 489 17.75 13.46 12.03
C ALA A 489 17.43 11.97 11.87
N GLN A 490 16.16 11.63 11.64
CA GLN A 490 15.73 10.25 11.43
C GLN A 490 16.18 9.71 10.06
N ALA A 491 16.08 10.54 9.01
CA ALA A 491 16.56 10.19 7.68
C ALA A 491 18.08 9.91 7.66
N LYS A 492 18.87 10.70 8.41
CA LYS A 492 20.32 10.48 8.55
C LYS A 492 20.64 9.17 9.26
N ARG A 493 19.88 8.80 10.30
CA ARG A 493 20.01 7.52 11.00
C ARG A 493 19.66 6.34 10.09
N TYR A 494 18.57 6.46 9.33
CA TYR A 494 18.18 5.48 8.32
C TYR A 494 19.30 5.25 7.29
N LEU A 495 19.88 6.34 6.77
CA LEU A 495 20.98 6.26 5.80
C LEU A 495 22.21 5.52 6.38
N ALA A 496 22.52 5.70 7.67
CA ALA A 496 23.64 5.03 8.34
C ALA A 496 23.46 3.50 8.44
N ALA A 497 22.21 3.06 8.60
CA ALA A 497 21.85 1.66 8.63
C ALA A 497 21.75 1.05 7.21
N TRP A 498 21.42 1.88 6.22
CA TRP A 498 21.27 1.45 4.83
C TRP A 498 22.61 1.23 4.12
N ILE A 499 23.58 2.15 4.32
CA ILE A 499 24.99 2.01 3.89
C ILE A 499 25.67 0.98 4.79
#